data_AF-A0A7V3ACW2-F1
#
_entry.id   AF-A0A7V3ACW2-F1
#
_cell.length_a   1.000
_cell.length_b   1.000
_cell.length_c   1.000
_cell.angle_alpha   90.00
_cell.angle_beta   90.00
_cell.angle_gamma   90.00
#
_symmetry.space_group_name_H-M   'P 1'
#
loop_
_entity.id
_entity.type
_entity.pdbx_description
1 polymer ?
#
loop_
_entity_poly.entity_id
_entity_poly.type
_entity_poly.pdbx_seq_one_letter_code
_entity_poly.pdbx_strand_id
1 'polypeptide(L)'
;MRRYIGIALLLALPLAAGEGPRLPVIPGASGFGTDTPAGRGGKVLKVTTLDASGEGSLRAALETAGPRVVVFEVAGVIDLGGKNLRIKEPFVTIAGQTAPPPGITIIKGSLYIGTHDVLVQHIRVRPGDAGKPKKSGWSPDGISTFNEAGQPGSHHVVIDHCSCTWAVDENLTASGQRHEGRAGTAHQVTFSNCIIAECLNDSSHEKGKHSKGTLIHDHARDIAIIGNLYACNVDRNPVLKPDAGAVVVNNLIFNPGKGAIHSYWTPQEYVGHEDTLKPCALSAVGNVCWQGADTVKGLPLISIAAGKGEVYAKDNVGQDVGGKPITEVGGDPKILQESPFWPEGLKPIPSGDVPDAVLKNAGAFPAQRDEIDRVNARLADIAVLAGIEVDVLEDGTLDLPDSALARLDIVIAAVHSKFNLPRARQTARVLAALDNPHVKILAHPLGRLIDQRDPYDIDMLAVIRKCKARGVALEVNAHPDRLDLTDVYCRMAKDEGARLAIDSDAHSVHEFDNLVHG
;
A
#
# COMPACT_ATOMS: atom_id res chain seq x y z
N MET A 1 57.67 42.47 55.82
CA MET A 1 57.62 41.66 54.60
C MET A 1 56.21 41.76 54.02
N ARG A 2 56.04 42.43 52.88
CA ARG A 2 54.74 42.58 52.19
C ARG A 2 54.33 41.22 51.62
N ARG A 3 53.19 40.67 52.06
CA ARG A 3 52.58 39.46 51.48
C ARG A 3 51.65 39.88 50.35
N TYR A 4 51.95 39.43 49.15
CA TYR A 4 51.07 39.56 47.98
C TYR A 4 49.92 38.56 48.09
N ILE A 5 48.68 39.04 47.95
CA ILE A 5 47.48 38.21 47.80
C ILE A 5 47.31 37.95 46.30
N GLY A 6 47.57 36.72 45.87
CA GLY A 6 47.25 36.27 44.52
C GLY A 6 45.79 35.85 44.46
N ILE A 7 44.97 36.56 43.69
CA ILE A 7 43.61 36.15 43.34
C ILE A 7 43.73 35.14 42.20
N ALA A 8 43.46 33.86 42.47
CA ALA A 8 43.31 32.84 41.45
C ALA A 8 41.90 32.95 40.86
N LEU A 9 41.81 33.39 39.61
CA LEU A 9 40.59 33.38 38.82
C LEU A 9 40.30 31.92 38.41
N LEU A 10 39.38 31.24 39.09
CA LEU A 10 38.84 29.96 38.63
C LEU A 10 37.95 30.21 37.41
N LEU A 11 38.50 29.98 36.22
CA LEU A 11 37.73 29.83 34.99
C LEU A 11 36.86 28.57 35.15
N ALA A 12 35.57 28.76 35.34
CA ALA A 12 34.58 27.69 35.21
C ALA A 12 34.55 27.24 33.74
N LEU A 13 35.25 26.14 33.45
CA LEU A 13 35.02 25.37 32.22
C LEU A 13 33.55 24.92 32.24
N PRO A 14 32.76 25.15 31.18
CA PRO A 14 31.44 24.58 31.10
C PRO A 14 31.62 23.06 31.10
N LEU A 15 31.05 22.39 32.10
CA LEU A 15 30.83 20.95 32.02
C LEU A 15 30.03 20.72 30.74
N ALA A 16 30.61 19.99 29.79
CA ALA A 16 29.83 19.42 28.71
C ALA A 16 28.69 18.63 29.35
N ALA A 17 27.47 19.10 29.18
CA ALA A 17 26.29 18.32 29.52
C ALA A 17 26.41 17.04 28.69
N GLY A 18 26.72 15.92 29.33
CA GLY A 18 26.67 14.62 28.68
C GLY A 18 25.28 14.44 28.10
N GLU A 19 25.19 14.18 26.80
CA GLU A 19 23.93 13.84 26.17
C GLU A 19 23.41 12.57 26.87
N GLY A 20 22.34 12.73 27.67
CA GLY A 20 21.60 11.59 28.18
C GLY A 20 21.05 10.76 27.01
N PRO A 21 20.61 9.51 27.25
CA PRO A 21 20.06 8.66 26.19
C PRO A 21 18.95 9.39 25.43
N ARG A 22 19.12 9.55 24.11
CA ARG A 22 18.13 10.22 23.25
C ARG A 22 16.86 9.39 23.22
N LEU A 23 15.73 10.02 23.50
CA LEU A 23 14.42 9.37 23.52
C LEU A 23 14.02 8.98 22.09
N PRO A 24 13.66 7.70 21.84
CA PRO A 24 13.27 7.25 20.51
C PRO A 24 12.05 8.04 20.00
N VAL A 25 11.94 8.20 18.69
CA VAL A 25 10.91 8.99 18.01
C VAL A 25 9.51 8.41 18.26
N ILE A 26 9.41 7.09 18.35
CA ILE A 26 8.23 6.33 18.76
C ILE A 26 8.66 5.38 19.90
N PRO A 27 7.82 5.18 20.94
CA PRO A 27 8.12 4.19 21.99
C PRO A 27 8.41 2.80 21.41
N GLY A 28 9.56 2.23 21.76
CA GLY A 28 9.97 0.89 21.30
C GLY A 28 10.47 0.81 19.85
N ALA A 29 10.60 1.93 19.14
CA ALA A 29 11.20 1.93 17.81
C ALA A 29 12.63 1.36 17.87
N SER A 30 12.92 0.44 16.96
CA SER A 30 14.25 -0.11 16.74
C SER A 30 14.53 -0.08 15.24
N GLY A 31 15.60 0.59 14.84
CA GLY A 31 15.90 0.93 13.46
C GLY A 31 16.95 2.04 13.38
N PHE A 32 17.34 2.42 12.18
CA PHE A 32 18.26 3.54 11.99
C PHE A 32 17.52 4.88 11.96
N GLY A 33 18.13 5.92 12.54
CA GLY A 33 17.54 7.25 12.62
C GLY A 33 16.34 7.38 13.57
N THR A 34 16.03 6.35 14.35
CA THR A 34 14.89 6.35 15.29
C THR A 34 15.12 7.20 16.53
N ASP A 35 16.30 7.74 16.74
CA ASP A 35 16.64 8.70 17.81
C ASP A 35 16.30 10.15 17.44
N THR A 36 15.76 10.38 16.23
CA THR A 36 15.34 11.72 15.79
C THR A 36 14.32 12.35 16.73
N PRO A 37 14.44 13.66 17.04
CA PRO A 37 13.38 14.39 17.72
C PRO A 37 12.15 14.59 16.81
N ALA A 38 12.30 14.50 15.48
CA ALA A 38 11.26 14.87 14.52
C ALA A 38 10.59 16.21 14.89
N GLY A 39 9.27 16.26 15.01
CA GLY A 39 8.51 17.45 15.41
C GLY A 39 8.48 17.77 16.91
N ARG A 40 9.12 16.97 17.78
CA ARG A 40 9.01 17.07 19.24
C ARG A 40 9.43 18.45 19.74
N GLY A 41 8.61 19.04 20.62
CA GLY A 41 8.83 20.40 21.14
C GLY A 41 8.45 21.52 20.16
N GLY A 42 8.01 21.16 18.96
CA GLY A 42 7.56 22.08 17.92
C GLY A 42 6.12 22.56 18.05
N LYS A 43 5.69 23.37 17.07
CA LYS A 43 4.31 23.84 16.97
C LYS A 43 3.37 22.70 16.58
N VAL A 44 2.18 22.66 17.18
CA VAL A 44 1.11 21.77 16.71
C VAL A 44 0.35 22.48 15.59
N LEU A 45 0.39 21.92 14.38
CA LEU A 45 -0.31 22.44 13.20
C LEU A 45 -1.46 21.50 12.86
N LYS A 46 -2.66 22.07 12.73
CA LYS A 46 -3.89 21.32 12.47
C LYS A 46 -4.22 21.36 10.99
N VAL A 47 -4.42 20.19 10.40
CA VAL A 47 -5.02 20.04 9.07
C VAL A 47 -6.53 20.01 9.24
N THR A 48 -7.22 20.97 8.64
CA THR A 48 -8.66 21.22 8.79
C THR A 48 -9.42 21.18 7.47
N THR A 49 -8.72 20.99 6.35
CA THR A 49 -9.32 20.77 5.02
C THR A 49 -8.63 19.62 4.29
N LEU A 50 -9.38 18.96 3.40
CA LEU A 50 -8.89 17.94 2.47
C LEU A 50 -8.37 18.56 1.16
N ASP A 51 -8.45 19.88 1.00
CA ASP A 51 -7.91 20.57 -0.16
C ASP A 51 -6.39 20.36 -0.28
N ALA A 52 -5.91 20.21 -1.51
CA ALA A 52 -4.50 19.92 -1.80
C ALA A 52 -3.53 21.05 -1.43
N SER A 53 -4.04 22.26 -1.20
CA SER A 53 -3.29 23.47 -0.90
C SER A 53 -4.19 24.54 -0.28
N GLY A 54 -3.59 25.59 0.27
CA GLY A 54 -4.30 26.68 0.94
C GLY A 54 -4.23 26.55 2.46
N GLU A 55 -4.78 27.54 3.14
CA GLU A 55 -4.83 27.56 4.61
C GLU A 55 -5.53 26.31 5.15
N GLY A 56 -5.00 25.74 6.24
CA GLY A 56 -5.53 24.51 6.85
C GLY A 56 -5.23 23.22 6.10
N SER A 57 -4.59 23.25 4.92
CA SER A 57 -4.20 22.05 4.17
C SER A 57 -2.95 21.38 4.75
N LEU A 58 -2.78 20.08 4.47
CA LEU A 58 -1.54 19.35 4.77
C LEU A 58 -0.32 20.04 4.15
N ARG A 59 -0.44 20.55 2.92
CA ARG A 59 0.65 21.26 2.24
C ARG A 59 1.13 22.48 3.03
N ALA A 60 0.21 23.34 3.48
CA ALA A 60 0.56 24.53 4.26
C ALA A 60 1.26 24.17 5.59
N ALA A 61 0.83 23.09 6.24
CA ALA A 61 1.48 22.59 7.46
C ALA A 61 2.91 22.08 7.19
N LEU A 62 3.13 21.37 6.07
CA LEU A 62 4.46 20.87 5.69
C LEU A 62 5.44 21.98 5.29
N GLU A 63 4.93 23.05 4.66
CA GLU A 63 5.70 24.23 4.23
C GLU A 63 6.02 25.21 5.38
N THR A 64 5.43 25.01 6.56
CA THR A 64 5.72 25.85 7.73
C THR A 64 7.14 25.59 8.26
N ALA A 65 7.94 26.64 8.39
CA ALA A 65 9.30 26.54 8.91
C ALA A 65 9.37 26.20 10.40
N GLY A 66 10.44 25.50 10.78
CA GLY A 66 10.77 25.11 12.15
C GLY A 66 10.10 23.82 12.63
N PRO A 67 10.44 23.37 13.86
CA PRO A 67 9.92 22.12 14.41
C PRO A 67 8.39 22.14 14.53
N ARG A 68 7.74 21.07 14.07
CA ARG A 68 6.27 20.98 14.04
C ARG A 68 5.71 19.57 14.09
N VAL A 69 4.56 19.43 14.75
CA VAL A 69 3.73 18.22 14.75
C VAL A 69 2.45 18.54 13.98
N VAL A 70 2.25 17.87 12.86
CA VAL A 70 1.05 17.96 12.03
C VAL A 70 0.03 16.93 12.53
N VAL A 71 -1.14 17.42 12.93
CA VAL A 71 -2.29 16.62 13.38
C VAL A 71 -3.50 16.90 12.49
N PHE A 72 -4.48 16.00 12.46
CA PHE A 72 -5.63 16.08 11.56
C PHE A 72 -6.94 16.21 12.34
N GLU A 73 -7.75 17.21 11.99
CA GLU A 73 -9.15 17.34 12.46
C GLU A 73 -10.15 16.85 11.41
N VAL A 74 -9.67 16.50 10.22
CA VAL A 74 -10.43 15.95 9.10
C VAL A 74 -9.91 14.57 8.70
N ALA A 75 -10.74 13.80 8.01
CA ALA A 75 -10.42 12.49 7.46
C ALA A 75 -11.00 12.36 6.06
N GLY A 76 -10.36 11.56 5.20
CA GLY A 76 -10.78 11.37 3.81
C GLY A 76 -9.61 11.45 2.83
N VAL A 77 -9.94 11.84 1.60
CA VAL A 77 -9.03 11.82 0.46
C VAL A 77 -8.52 13.23 0.17
N ILE A 78 -7.19 13.38 0.13
CA ILE A 78 -6.50 14.56 -0.38
C ILE A 78 -6.07 14.25 -1.82
N ASP A 79 -6.80 14.78 -2.80
CA ASP A 79 -6.46 14.64 -4.22
C ASP A 79 -5.46 15.72 -4.64
N LEU A 80 -4.22 15.32 -4.95
CA LEU A 80 -3.15 16.26 -5.32
C LEU A 80 -3.23 16.75 -6.77
N GLY A 81 -4.16 16.24 -7.59
CA GLY A 81 -4.40 16.71 -8.95
C GLY A 81 -3.20 16.56 -9.89
N GLY A 82 -2.36 15.52 -9.70
CA GLY A 82 -1.13 15.29 -10.46
C GLY A 82 0.07 16.10 -9.96
N LYS A 83 0.00 16.70 -8.77
CA LYS A 83 1.12 17.41 -8.13
C LYS A 83 1.64 16.59 -6.96
N ASN A 84 2.84 16.92 -6.47
CA ASN A 84 3.45 16.22 -5.34
C ASN A 84 3.42 17.06 -4.06
N LEU A 85 3.41 16.39 -2.91
CA LEU A 85 3.77 16.98 -1.62
C LEU A 85 5.28 16.82 -1.42
N ARG A 86 5.91 17.85 -0.86
CA ARG A 86 7.35 17.84 -0.57
C ARG A 86 7.59 18.35 0.85
N ILE A 87 8.28 17.55 1.65
CA ILE A 87 8.78 17.95 2.95
C ILE A 87 10.18 18.51 2.75
N LYS A 88 10.30 19.84 2.78
CA LYS A 88 11.58 20.56 2.64
C LYS A 88 12.12 21.05 3.98
N GLU A 89 11.22 21.45 4.88
CA GLU A 89 11.56 21.93 6.21
C GLU A 89 11.77 20.75 7.18
N PRO A 90 12.93 20.64 7.87
CA PRO A 90 13.24 19.53 8.78
C PRO A 90 12.40 19.57 10.06
N PHE A 91 12.60 18.58 10.94
CA PHE A 91 11.99 18.51 12.27
C PHE A 91 10.46 18.47 12.21
N VAL A 92 9.91 17.45 11.54
CA VAL A 92 8.46 17.32 11.39
C VAL A 92 7.95 15.94 11.74
N THR A 93 6.83 15.91 12.46
CA THR A 93 6.02 14.70 12.68
C THR A 93 4.69 14.85 11.96
N ILE A 94 4.34 13.92 11.08
CA ILE A 94 2.99 13.75 10.53
C ILE A 94 2.30 12.64 11.33
N ALA A 95 1.39 13.03 12.22
CA ALA A 95 0.69 12.12 13.12
C ALA A 95 -0.69 11.71 12.53
N GLY A 96 -0.69 10.86 11.49
CA GLY A 96 -1.91 10.43 10.79
C GLY A 96 -2.95 9.74 11.69
N GLN A 97 -2.52 9.14 12.80
CA GLN A 97 -3.38 8.49 13.80
C GLN A 97 -4.33 9.46 14.51
N THR A 98 -4.08 10.77 14.39
CA THR A 98 -4.98 11.79 14.95
C THR A 98 -6.21 12.05 14.08
N ALA A 99 -6.19 11.65 12.81
CA ALA A 99 -7.33 11.80 11.92
C ALA A 99 -8.52 10.97 12.42
N PRO A 100 -9.77 11.48 12.34
CA PRO A 100 -10.97 10.66 12.52
C PRO A 100 -10.98 9.44 11.57
N PRO A 101 -11.77 8.39 11.85
CA PRO A 101 -12.02 7.36 10.85
C PRO A 101 -12.59 7.98 9.55
N PRO A 102 -12.16 7.53 8.35
CA PRO A 102 -11.31 6.37 8.07
C PRO A 102 -9.79 6.68 7.98
N GLY A 103 -9.36 7.85 8.44
CA GLY A 103 -7.99 8.35 8.31
C GLY A 103 -7.75 9.15 7.03
N ILE A 104 -6.48 9.41 6.71
CA ILE A 104 -6.06 10.22 5.56
C ILE A 104 -5.51 9.35 4.44
N THR A 105 -6.00 9.60 3.23
CA THR A 105 -5.49 9.00 1.99
C THR A 105 -5.08 10.09 1.01
N ILE A 106 -3.85 10.04 0.53
CA ILE A 106 -3.32 10.95 -0.49
C ILE A 106 -3.36 10.25 -1.84
N ILE A 107 -3.91 10.90 -2.88
CA ILE A 107 -3.98 10.34 -4.23
C ILE A 107 -3.43 11.29 -5.30
N LYS A 108 -3.17 10.76 -6.50
CA LYS A 108 -2.73 11.51 -7.68
C LYS A 108 -1.48 12.35 -7.46
N GLY A 109 -0.56 11.84 -6.65
CA GLY A 109 0.72 12.46 -6.38
C GLY A 109 1.51 11.73 -5.29
N SER A 110 2.81 12.01 -5.25
CA SER A 110 3.76 11.44 -4.28
C SER A 110 3.90 12.29 -3.03
N LEU A 111 4.41 11.68 -1.96
CA LEU A 111 5.00 12.38 -0.82
C LEU A 111 6.53 12.24 -0.86
N TYR A 112 7.23 13.33 -1.20
CA TYR A 112 8.69 13.36 -1.18
C TYR A 112 9.22 13.96 0.11
N ILE A 113 10.25 13.33 0.68
CA ILE A 113 10.98 13.79 1.85
C ILE A 113 12.37 14.20 1.38
N GLY A 114 12.63 15.51 1.31
CA GLY A 114 13.89 16.06 0.79
C GLY A 114 14.76 16.69 1.88
N THR A 115 14.58 16.27 3.13
CA THR A 115 15.16 16.92 4.32
C THR A 115 15.47 15.87 5.40
N HIS A 116 15.71 16.30 6.63
CA HIS A 116 16.06 15.42 7.76
C HIS A 116 15.15 15.59 8.98
N ASP A 117 15.24 14.63 9.91
CA ASP A 117 14.46 14.58 11.14
C ASP A 117 12.95 14.57 10.89
N VAL A 118 12.48 13.49 10.24
CA VAL A 118 11.10 13.36 9.77
C VAL A 118 10.48 12.08 10.31
N LEU A 119 9.29 12.21 10.91
CA LEU A 119 8.43 11.10 11.25
C LEU A 119 7.14 11.17 10.43
N VAL A 120 6.79 10.09 9.74
CA VAL A 120 5.49 9.93 9.06
C VAL A 120 4.80 8.69 9.60
N GLN A 121 3.59 8.85 10.13
CA GLN A 121 2.80 7.72 10.60
C GLN A 121 1.35 7.73 10.13
N HIS A 122 0.78 6.52 9.99
CA HIS A 122 -0.67 6.29 9.91
C HIS A 122 -1.38 7.03 8.78
N ILE A 123 -0.73 7.14 7.61
CA ILE A 123 -1.34 7.69 6.38
C ILE A 123 -1.29 6.67 5.24
N ARG A 124 -2.21 6.83 4.27
CA ARG A 124 -2.20 6.06 3.02
C ARG A 124 -1.73 6.97 1.88
N VAL A 125 -0.84 6.49 1.02
CA VAL A 125 -0.41 7.20 -0.20
C VAL A 125 -0.64 6.29 -1.41
N ARG A 126 -1.50 6.75 -2.31
CA ARG A 126 -2.02 5.99 -3.46
C ARG A 126 -2.00 6.83 -4.73
N PRO A 127 -0.81 7.09 -5.31
CA PRO A 127 -0.69 8.04 -6.41
C PRO A 127 -1.52 7.64 -7.63
N GLY A 128 -1.50 6.36 -8.01
CA GLY A 128 -2.12 5.89 -9.24
C GLY A 128 -1.53 6.54 -10.49
N ASP A 129 -2.15 6.26 -11.63
CA ASP A 129 -1.79 6.87 -12.91
C ASP A 129 -2.36 8.28 -13.11
N ALA A 130 -3.16 8.79 -12.17
CA ALA A 130 -3.86 10.06 -12.25
C ALA A 130 -4.66 10.26 -13.56
N GLY A 131 -5.17 9.17 -14.16
CA GLY A 131 -5.89 9.19 -15.44
C GLY A 131 -4.99 9.45 -16.66
N LYS A 132 -3.66 9.31 -16.51
CA LYS A 132 -2.71 9.51 -17.60
C LYS A 132 -2.66 8.29 -18.52
N PRO A 133 -2.43 8.46 -19.83
CA PRO A 133 -2.29 7.34 -20.76
C PRO A 133 -1.14 6.40 -20.40
N LYS A 134 -1.22 5.15 -20.85
CA LYS A 134 -0.11 4.20 -20.75
C LYS A 134 1.16 4.76 -21.36
N LYS A 135 2.30 4.54 -20.70
CA LYS A 135 3.63 5.01 -21.10
C LYS A 135 3.74 6.53 -21.33
N SER A 136 2.89 7.33 -20.70
CA SER A 136 2.93 8.80 -20.82
C SER A 136 4.11 9.45 -20.08
N GLY A 137 4.80 8.71 -19.21
CA GLY A 137 5.91 9.23 -18.40
C GLY A 137 5.48 9.77 -17.04
N TRP A 138 4.20 9.70 -16.69
CA TRP A 138 3.76 9.91 -15.30
C TRP A 138 4.12 8.69 -14.47
N SER A 139 5.18 8.78 -13.68
CA SER A 139 5.72 7.68 -12.89
C SER A 139 5.94 8.08 -11.43
N PRO A 140 4.87 8.43 -10.69
CA PRO A 140 5.00 8.79 -9.28
C PRO A 140 5.41 7.58 -8.43
N ASP A 141 6.28 7.87 -7.46
CA ASP A 141 6.43 7.06 -6.26
C ASP A 141 5.27 7.28 -5.29
N GLY A 142 5.09 6.36 -4.34
CA GLY A 142 4.24 6.57 -3.16
C GLY A 142 4.89 7.55 -2.18
N ILE A 143 5.73 7.04 -1.28
CA ILE A 143 6.55 7.85 -0.38
C ILE A 143 8.03 7.63 -0.71
N SER A 144 8.78 8.70 -0.96
CA SER A 144 10.20 8.59 -1.29
C SER A 144 11.02 9.61 -0.52
N THR A 145 12.16 9.19 0.02
CA THR A 145 13.22 10.15 0.31
C THR A 145 13.90 10.56 -1.00
N PHE A 146 14.03 11.86 -1.24
CA PHE A 146 14.69 12.40 -2.42
C PHE A 146 15.06 13.87 -2.21
N ASN A 147 16.35 14.15 -2.12
CA ASN A 147 16.91 15.50 -2.04
C ASN A 147 17.14 16.10 -3.43
N GLU A 148 17.18 17.43 -3.50
CA GLU A 148 17.62 18.15 -4.71
C GLU A 148 19.15 18.04 -4.87
N ALA A 149 19.65 18.20 -6.10
CA ALA A 149 21.09 18.17 -6.41
C ALA A 149 21.87 19.20 -5.57
N GLY A 150 23.04 18.80 -5.07
CA GLY A 150 23.89 19.60 -4.20
C GLY A 150 23.39 19.74 -2.76
N GLN A 151 22.26 19.12 -2.40
CA GLN A 151 21.79 19.06 -1.02
C GLN A 151 22.22 17.73 -0.37
N PRO A 152 22.42 17.70 0.96
CA PRO A 152 22.63 16.44 1.66
C PRO A 152 21.48 15.46 1.41
N GLY A 153 21.82 14.18 1.36
CA GLY A 153 20.83 13.10 1.32
C GLY A 153 19.88 13.18 2.51
N SER A 154 18.60 12.86 2.30
CA SER A 154 17.61 12.86 3.37
C SER A 154 17.96 11.84 4.46
N HIS A 155 17.86 12.24 5.73
CA HIS A 155 18.39 11.42 6.82
C HIS A 155 17.63 11.58 8.13
N HIS A 156 17.75 10.59 9.02
CA HIS A 156 16.93 10.50 10.25
C HIS A 156 15.43 10.54 9.92
N VAL A 157 15.01 9.64 9.04
CA VAL A 157 13.62 9.55 8.55
C VAL A 157 13.01 8.24 9.02
N VAL A 158 11.84 8.32 9.66
CA VAL A 158 11.05 7.16 10.07
C VAL A 158 9.68 7.21 9.40
N ILE A 159 9.37 6.17 8.64
CA ILE A 159 8.05 5.93 8.05
C ILE A 159 7.51 4.68 8.72
N ASP A 160 6.52 4.85 9.57
CA ASP A 160 5.96 3.77 10.40
C ASP A 160 4.44 3.68 10.21
N HIS A 161 3.89 2.46 10.14
CA HIS A 161 2.44 2.29 9.96
C HIS A 161 1.87 3.11 8.80
N CYS A 162 2.48 3.05 7.62
CA CYS A 162 1.93 3.68 6.41
C CYS A 162 1.47 2.62 5.42
N SER A 163 0.50 2.96 4.57
CA SER A 163 0.09 2.10 3.46
C SER A 163 0.38 2.79 2.13
N CYS A 164 1.35 2.29 1.38
CA CYS A 164 1.71 2.76 0.05
C CYS A 164 1.24 1.71 -0.96
N THR A 165 0.27 2.07 -1.79
CA THR A 165 -0.25 1.17 -2.84
C THR A 165 -0.47 1.89 -4.14
N TRP A 166 -0.48 1.15 -5.26
CA TRP A 166 -0.79 1.69 -6.59
C TRP A 166 0.12 2.84 -7.05
N ALA A 167 1.36 2.90 -6.56
CA ALA A 167 2.38 3.71 -7.23
C ALA A 167 2.68 3.16 -8.63
N VAL A 168 3.19 4.02 -9.51
CA VAL A 168 3.52 3.66 -10.90
C VAL A 168 5.00 3.35 -11.06
N ASP A 169 5.85 3.99 -10.25
CA ASP A 169 7.25 3.62 -10.13
C ASP A 169 7.41 2.77 -8.84
N GLU A 170 7.87 3.34 -7.73
CA GLU A 170 7.99 2.64 -6.44
C GLU A 170 6.92 3.01 -5.40
N ASN A 171 6.44 2.03 -4.63
CA ASN A 171 5.56 2.34 -3.49
C ASN A 171 6.31 3.07 -2.36
N LEU A 172 7.53 2.65 -2.04
CA LEU A 172 8.33 3.21 -0.95
C LEU A 172 9.82 3.26 -1.33
N THR A 173 10.50 4.38 -1.10
CA THR A 173 11.87 4.54 -1.62
C THR A 173 12.78 5.23 -0.61
N ALA A 174 14.00 4.69 -0.43
CA ALA A 174 15.11 5.42 0.16
C ALA A 174 16.09 5.83 -0.97
N SER A 175 16.06 7.08 -1.39
CA SER A 175 16.81 7.59 -2.55
C SER A 175 17.53 8.91 -2.32
N GLY A 176 18.17 9.41 -3.37
CA GLY A 176 18.87 10.67 -3.45
C GLY A 176 19.63 10.79 -4.76
N GLN A 177 20.67 11.61 -4.78
CA GLN A 177 21.42 11.95 -5.99
C GLN A 177 22.49 10.90 -6.27
N ARG A 178 22.24 10.03 -7.28
CA ARG A 178 23.09 8.89 -7.65
C ARG A 178 24.58 9.19 -7.65
N HIS A 179 24.98 10.28 -8.30
CA HIS A 179 26.38 10.59 -8.59
C HIS A 179 27.04 11.49 -7.53
N GLU A 180 26.32 11.85 -6.47
CA GLU A 180 26.85 12.63 -5.34
C GLU A 180 27.36 11.72 -4.20
N GLY A 181 27.34 10.40 -4.43
CA GLY A 181 27.79 9.39 -3.48
C GLY A 181 27.00 9.41 -2.18
N ARG A 182 27.57 8.80 -1.14
CA ARG A 182 26.90 8.60 0.16
C ARG A 182 26.45 9.89 0.86
N ALA A 183 27.04 11.03 0.53
CA ALA A 183 26.67 12.32 1.11
C ALA A 183 25.39 12.90 0.50
N GLY A 184 25.14 12.62 -0.78
CA GLY A 184 23.96 13.06 -1.52
C GLY A 184 22.80 12.06 -1.53
N THR A 185 22.92 10.94 -0.80
CA THR A 185 21.93 9.85 -0.78
C THR A 185 21.43 9.54 0.63
N ALA A 186 20.24 8.96 0.71
CA ALA A 186 19.58 8.73 1.98
C ALA A 186 20.39 7.85 2.94
N HIS A 187 20.33 8.21 4.22
CA HIS A 187 20.93 7.41 5.29
C HIS A 187 20.19 7.58 6.61
N GLN A 188 20.32 6.61 7.51
CA GLN A 188 19.59 6.63 8.80
C GLN A 188 18.07 6.69 8.58
N VAL A 189 17.54 5.71 7.84
CA VAL A 189 16.12 5.65 7.46
C VAL A 189 15.51 4.34 7.96
N THR A 190 14.32 4.40 8.55
CA THR A 190 13.55 3.23 8.96
C THR A 190 12.17 3.21 8.29
N PHE A 191 11.85 2.08 7.66
CA PHE A 191 10.53 1.71 7.17
C PHE A 191 9.99 0.58 8.04
N SER A 192 8.99 0.85 8.88
CA SER A 192 8.45 -0.13 9.81
C SER A 192 6.93 -0.29 9.74
N ASN A 193 6.44 -1.52 9.93
CA ASN A 193 5.01 -1.81 10.01
C ASN A 193 4.19 -1.23 8.84
N CYS A 194 4.76 -1.12 7.64
CA CYS A 194 4.07 -0.57 6.47
C CYS A 194 3.42 -1.67 5.62
N ILE A 195 2.38 -1.29 4.86
CA ILE A 195 1.88 -2.08 3.73
C ILE A 195 2.42 -1.46 2.44
N ILE A 196 3.08 -2.27 1.62
CA ILE A 196 3.76 -1.88 0.38
C ILE A 196 3.25 -2.83 -0.71
N ALA A 197 2.17 -2.48 -1.39
CA ALA A 197 1.43 -3.44 -2.18
C ALA A 197 0.87 -2.93 -3.51
N GLU A 198 0.62 -3.84 -4.44
CA GLU A 198 -0.12 -3.61 -5.67
C GLU A 198 0.41 -2.47 -6.55
N CYS A 199 1.73 -2.33 -6.75
CA CYS A 199 2.21 -1.36 -7.73
C CYS A 199 1.63 -1.61 -9.13
N LEU A 200 1.28 -0.54 -9.84
CA LEU A 200 0.60 -0.62 -11.14
C LEU A 200 1.56 -1.11 -12.24
N ASN A 201 1.37 -2.33 -12.72
CA ASN A 201 2.30 -2.97 -13.66
C ASN A 201 2.29 -2.36 -15.07
N ASP A 202 1.20 -2.46 -15.84
CA ASP A 202 1.14 -1.99 -17.23
C ASP A 202 0.38 -0.65 -17.34
N SER A 203 1.02 0.42 -16.86
CA SER A 203 0.40 1.73 -16.64
C SER A 203 1.17 2.89 -17.31
N SER A 204 1.22 4.06 -16.69
CA SER A 204 1.75 5.31 -17.24
C SER A 204 3.28 5.43 -17.26
N HIS A 205 4.01 4.48 -16.65
CA HIS A 205 5.48 4.50 -16.66
C HIS A 205 6.04 4.42 -18.09
N GLU A 206 6.94 5.33 -18.46
CA GLU A 206 7.59 5.39 -19.79
C GLU A 206 8.31 4.11 -20.21
N LYS A 207 9.01 3.44 -19.28
CA LYS A 207 9.69 2.14 -19.46
C LYS A 207 8.73 0.97 -19.71
N GLY A 208 7.41 1.16 -19.63
CA GLY A 208 6.40 0.11 -19.79
C GLY A 208 6.10 -0.61 -18.49
N LYS A 209 6.13 -1.94 -18.48
CA LYS A 209 5.76 -2.75 -17.31
C LYS A 209 6.64 -2.42 -16.10
N HIS A 210 6.07 -1.81 -15.06
CA HIS A 210 6.78 -1.27 -13.91
C HIS A 210 5.96 -1.36 -12.61
N SER A 211 6.12 -2.44 -11.85
CA SER A 211 5.44 -2.63 -10.55
C SER A 211 6.49 -2.95 -9.49
N LYS A 212 6.86 -1.94 -8.67
CA LYS A 212 8.06 -1.97 -7.82
C LYS A 212 7.73 -1.65 -6.36
N GLY A 213 8.00 -2.57 -5.44
CA GLY A 213 7.70 -2.38 -4.00
C GLY A 213 8.55 -1.27 -3.37
N THR A 214 9.82 -1.59 -3.09
CA THR A 214 10.77 -0.72 -2.41
C THR A 214 12.13 -0.66 -3.09
N LEU A 215 12.61 0.55 -3.40
CA LEU A 215 13.96 0.81 -3.87
C LEU A 215 14.84 1.37 -2.75
N ILE A 216 15.95 0.68 -2.49
CA ILE A 216 17.10 1.24 -1.78
C ILE A 216 18.13 1.65 -2.83
N HIS A 217 18.21 2.97 -3.05
CA HIS A 217 18.96 3.56 -4.14
C HIS A 217 20.48 3.44 -3.93
N ASP A 218 21.22 3.75 -5.00
CA ASP A 218 22.68 3.73 -5.01
C ASP A 218 23.25 4.51 -3.82
N HIS A 219 24.28 4.00 -3.16
CA HIS A 219 24.96 4.60 -2.00
C HIS A 219 24.10 4.83 -0.74
N ALA A 220 22.80 4.54 -0.76
CA ALA A 220 21.95 4.67 0.42
C ALA A 220 22.35 3.65 1.49
N ARG A 221 22.51 4.08 2.74
CA ARG A 221 23.10 3.24 3.81
C ARG A 221 22.36 3.40 5.13
N ASP A 222 22.57 2.47 6.05
CA ASP A 222 21.90 2.51 7.35
C ASP A 222 20.37 2.61 7.16
N ILE A 223 19.85 1.72 6.30
CA ILE A 223 18.43 1.62 5.99
C ILE A 223 17.86 0.39 6.70
N ALA A 224 16.76 0.56 7.41
CA ALA A 224 16.07 -0.52 8.12
C ALA A 224 14.68 -0.74 7.53
N ILE A 225 14.38 -1.98 7.14
CA ILE A 225 13.08 -2.41 6.60
C ILE A 225 12.54 -3.51 7.52
N ILE A 226 11.62 -3.16 8.40
CA ILE A 226 11.25 -3.99 9.56
C ILE A 226 9.74 -4.25 9.64
N GLY A 227 9.31 -5.51 9.69
CA GLY A 227 7.90 -5.83 10.01
C GLY A 227 6.88 -5.36 8.95
N ASN A 228 7.30 -5.17 7.71
CA ASN A 228 6.43 -4.69 6.64
C ASN A 228 5.74 -5.84 5.91
N LEU A 229 4.56 -5.55 5.36
CA LEU A 229 3.88 -6.40 4.38
C LEU A 229 4.20 -5.90 2.96
N TYR A 230 4.84 -6.75 2.17
CA TYR A 230 4.92 -6.62 0.72
C TYR A 230 3.87 -7.55 0.09
N ALA A 231 3.01 -7.05 -0.79
CA ALA A 231 2.00 -7.89 -1.43
C ALA A 231 1.80 -7.56 -2.90
N CYS A 232 1.87 -8.57 -3.76
CA CYS A 232 1.48 -8.49 -5.18
C CYS A 232 2.23 -7.41 -5.98
N ASN A 233 3.46 -7.05 -5.58
CA ASN A 233 4.34 -6.25 -6.43
C ASN A 233 5.10 -7.20 -7.36
N VAL A 234 5.26 -6.81 -8.63
CA VAL A 234 6.02 -7.63 -9.57
C VAL A 234 7.47 -7.71 -9.16
N ASP A 235 8.04 -6.66 -8.58
CA ASP A 235 9.48 -6.62 -8.34
C ASP A 235 9.82 -5.68 -7.19
N ARG A 236 11.10 -5.63 -6.83
CA ARG A 236 11.71 -4.82 -5.75
C ARG A 236 10.99 -5.02 -4.41
N ASN A 237 11.07 -6.22 -3.82
CA ASN A 237 10.41 -6.50 -2.54
C ASN A 237 11.39 -6.79 -1.38
N PRO A 238 12.30 -5.89 -0.96
CA PRO A 238 12.88 -4.70 -1.59
C PRO A 238 14.00 -5.03 -2.60
N VAL A 239 14.55 -4.00 -3.28
CA VAL A 239 15.83 -4.11 -4.01
C VAL A 239 16.90 -3.18 -3.46
N LEU A 240 18.15 -3.62 -3.53
CA LEU A 240 19.33 -2.80 -3.27
C LEU A 240 20.09 -2.50 -4.56
N LYS A 241 20.49 -1.25 -4.73
CA LYS A 241 21.41 -0.79 -5.78
C LYS A 241 22.88 -0.89 -5.34
N PRO A 242 23.87 -0.68 -6.23
CA PRO A 242 25.28 -0.70 -5.88
C PRO A 242 25.63 0.26 -4.72
N ASP A 243 26.59 -0.14 -3.89
CA ASP A 243 27.05 0.53 -2.66
C ASP A 243 25.96 0.77 -1.59
N ALA A 244 24.75 0.23 -1.79
CA ALA A 244 23.68 0.37 -0.80
C ALA A 244 23.85 -0.59 0.38
N GLY A 245 23.39 -0.18 1.56
CA GLY A 245 23.42 -0.95 2.80
C GLY A 245 22.06 -0.96 3.52
N ALA A 246 21.47 -2.14 3.71
CA ALA A 246 20.18 -2.26 4.40
C ALA A 246 20.06 -3.50 5.30
N VAL A 247 19.36 -3.35 6.42
CA VAL A 247 18.82 -4.47 7.19
C VAL A 247 17.37 -4.70 6.79
N VAL A 248 17.01 -5.95 6.51
CA VAL A 248 15.66 -6.38 6.13
C VAL A 248 15.24 -7.45 7.12
N VAL A 249 14.31 -7.11 8.02
CA VAL A 249 14.03 -7.94 9.20
C VAL A 249 12.53 -8.19 9.37
N ASN A 250 12.14 -9.45 9.52
CA ASN A 250 10.77 -9.87 9.83
C ASN A 250 9.69 -9.28 8.91
N ASN A 251 9.97 -9.15 7.61
CA ASN A 251 8.96 -8.75 6.63
C ASN A 251 8.21 -9.99 6.10
N LEU A 252 6.93 -9.82 5.77
CA LEU A 252 6.14 -10.79 5.01
C LEU A 252 6.07 -10.33 3.56
N ILE A 253 6.52 -11.18 2.63
CA ILE A 253 6.47 -10.95 1.20
C ILE A 253 5.49 -11.95 0.59
N PHE A 254 4.36 -11.47 0.09
CA PHE A 254 3.31 -12.29 -0.50
C PHE A 254 3.18 -12.04 -2.01
N ASN A 255 3.08 -13.13 -2.77
CA ASN A 255 2.91 -13.14 -4.22
C ASN A 255 3.85 -12.18 -4.97
N PRO A 256 5.18 -12.21 -4.73
CA PRO A 256 6.11 -11.40 -5.52
C PRO A 256 6.16 -11.92 -6.96
N GLY A 257 6.19 -11.05 -7.97
CA GLY A 257 6.22 -11.52 -9.36
C GLY A 257 7.57 -12.13 -9.78
N LYS A 258 8.56 -11.27 -10.03
CA LYS A 258 9.89 -11.58 -10.55
C LYS A 258 11.01 -11.41 -9.53
N GLY A 259 10.78 -10.69 -8.45
CA GLY A 259 11.82 -10.36 -7.47
C GLY A 259 11.25 -10.22 -6.07
N ALA A 260 11.76 -11.02 -5.13
CA ALA A 260 11.60 -10.82 -3.69
C ALA A 260 12.66 -9.83 -3.19
N ILE A 261 13.45 -10.19 -2.17
CA ILE A 261 14.64 -9.42 -1.76
C ILE A 261 15.73 -9.65 -2.81
N HIS A 262 16.30 -8.61 -3.40
CA HIS A 262 17.37 -8.79 -4.39
C HIS A 262 18.24 -7.55 -4.54
N SER A 263 19.22 -7.62 -5.43
CA SER A 263 19.98 -6.46 -5.87
C SER A 263 19.94 -6.28 -7.38
N TYR A 264 20.10 -5.02 -7.80
CA TYR A 264 20.34 -4.67 -9.19
C TYR A 264 21.78 -4.25 -9.42
N TRP A 265 22.31 -4.68 -10.55
CA TRP A 265 23.62 -4.27 -11.04
C TRP A 265 23.48 -3.86 -12.50
N THR A 266 23.44 -2.55 -12.76
CA THR A 266 23.22 -2.00 -14.11
C THR A 266 24.37 -1.05 -14.47
N PRO A 267 25.51 -1.55 -14.96
CA PRO A 267 26.70 -0.72 -15.25
C PRO A 267 26.43 0.44 -16.21
N GLN A 268 25.43 0.30 -17.09
CA GLN A 268 25.05 1.35 -18.04
C GLN A 268 24.56 2.63 -17.34
N GLU A 269 24.06 2.52 -16.11
CA GLU A 269 23.67 3.67 -15.29
C GLU A 269 24.86 4.47 -14.71
N TYR A 270 26.08 3.96 -14.90
CA TYR A 270 27.32 4.45 -14.29
C TYR A 270 28.40 4.80 -15.33
N VAL A 271 28.01 4.96 -16.60
CA VAL A 271 28.96 5.40 -17.64
C VAL A 271 29.56 6.75 -17.24
N GLY A 272 30.89 6.82 -17.11
CA GLY A 272 31.63 7.98 -16.61
C GLY A 272 31.77 8.08 -15.08
N HIS A 273 31.24 7.11 -14.33
CA HIS A 273 31.31 6.99 -12.87
C HIS A 273 31.58 5.53 -12.44
N GLU A 274 32.23 4.73 -13.29
CA GLU A 274 32.39 3.29 -13.11
C GLU A 274 33.22 2.93 -11.85
N ASP A 275 34.08 3.84 -11.40
CA ASP A 275 34.88 3.72 -10.18
C ASP A 275 34.03 3.72 -8.89
N THR A 276 32.78 4.18 -8.98
CA THR A 276 31.84 4.22 -7.85
C THR A 276 30.99 2.95 -7.71
N LEU A 277 31.03 2.03 -8.69
CA LEU A 277 30.30 0.76 -8.67
C LEU A 277 30.87 -0.20 -7.64
N LYS A 278 30.20 -0.32 -6.50
CA LYS A 278 30.59 -1.21 -5.40
C LYS A 278 29.49 -2.22 -5.06
N PRO A 279 29.82 -3.42 -4.56
CA PRO A 279 28.83 -4.37 -4.07
C PRO A 279 27.91 -3.75 -3.01
N CYS A 280 26.63 -4.12 -2.99
CA CYS A 280 25.74 -3.78 -1.89
C CYS A 280 26.05 -4.65 -0.65
N ALA A 281 25.59 -4.24 0.51
CA ALA A 281 25.63 -5.04 1.73
C ALA A 281 24.20 -5.21 2.28
N LEU A 282 23.85 -6.44 2.66
CA LEU A 282 22.52 -6.80 3.11
C LEU A 282 22.60 -7.67 4.37
N SER A 283 21.80 -7.32 5.37
CA SER A 283 21.48 -8.21 6.49
C SER A 283 20.00 -8.58 6.45
N ALA A 284 19.69 -9.81 6.09
CA ALA A 284 18.32 -10.31 6.00
C ALA A 284 18.06 -11.33 7.12
N VAL A 285 17.15 -11.01 8.05
CA VAL A 285 16.87 -11.89 9.20
C VAL A 285 15.38 -12.10 9.40
N GLY A 286 14.95 -13.36 9.53
CA GLY A 286 13.58 -13.66 9.95
C GLY A 286 12.52 -13.32 8.90
N ASN A 287 12.86 -13.09 7.63
CA ASN A 287 11.85 -12.73 6.62
C ASN A 287 11.09 -13.95 6.11
N VAL A 288 9.82 -13.75 5.78
CA VAL A 288 8.94 -14.80 5.25
C VAL A 288 8.51 -14.45 3.83
N CYS A 289 8.60 -15.41 2.91
CA CYS A 289 8.12 -15.26 1.54
C CYS A 289 7.11 -16.35 1.17
N TRP A 290 5.89 -15.95 0.85
CA TRP A 290 4.83 -16.81 0.34
C TRP A 290 4.62 -16.50 -1.14
N GLN A 291 5.10 -17.39 -2.01
CA GLN A 291 4.94 -17.21 -3.45
C GLN A 291 3.50 -17.47 -3.87
N GLY A 292 3.04 -16.71 -4.86
CA GLY A 292 1.68 -16.80 -5.38
C GLY A 292 1.68 -17.06 -6.88
N ALA A 293 0.48 -17.00 -7.48
CA ALA A 293 0.28 -17.34 -8.89
C ALA A 293 1.10 -16.46 -9.87
N ASP A 294 1.48 -15.24 -9.45
CA ASP A 294 2.28 -14.33 -10.28
C ASP A 294 3.79 -14.58 -10.16
N THR A 295 4.20 -15.42 -9.19
CA THR A 295 5.62 -15.66 -8.91
C THR A 295 6.28 -16.53 -9.99
N VAL A 296 7.40 -16.03 -10.51
CA VAL A 296 8.23 -16.80 -11.45
C VAL A 296 8.80 -18.05 -10.77
N LYS A 297 8.76 -19.17 -11.50
CA LYS A 297 9.21 -20.46 -10.98
C LYS A 297 10.69 -20.42 -10.57
N GLY A 298 10.98 -20.93 -9.37
CA GLY A 298 12.35 -21.05 -8.86
C GLY A 298 12.95 -19.74 -8.31
N LEU A 299 12.13 -18.72 -8.09
CA LEU A 299 12.56 -17.48 -7.44
C LEU A 299 13.08 -17.79 -6.01
N PRO A 300 14.34 -17.46 -5.66
CA PRO A 300 14.79 -17.52 -4.26
C PRO A 300 14.21 -16.35 -3.45
N LEU A 301 14.23 -16.46 -2.12
CA LEU A 301 13.82 -15.36 -1.23
C LEU A 301 14.76 -14.16 -1.37
N ILE A 302 16.07 -14.42 -1.42
CA ILE A 302 17.15 -13.44 -1.61
C ILE A 302 17.88 -13.78 -2.91
N SER A 303 17.91 -12.86 -3.88
CA SER A 303 18.62 -13.03 -5.16
C SER A 303 19.71 -11.97 -5.33
N ILE A 304 20.98 -12.32 -5.12
CA ILE A 304 22.11 -11.40 -5.32
C ILE A 304 23.20 -12.12 -6.11
N ALA A 305 23.59 -11.55 -7.25
CA ALA A 305 24.58 -12.17 -8.14
C ALA A 305 26.01 -12.13 -7.55
N ALA A 306 26.83 -13.11 -7.93
CA ALA A 306 28.22 -13.24 -7.54
C ALA A 306 29.02 -11.94 -7.77
N GLY A 307 29.73 -11.50 -6.73
CA GLY A 307 30.51 -10.28 -6.72
C GLY A 307 29.70 -8.98 -6.74
N LYS A 308 28.36 -9.03 -6.62
CA LYS A 308 27.48 -7.86 -6.66
C LYS A 308 26.89 -7.49 -5.29
N GLY A 309 27.09 -8.33 -4.28
CA GLY A 309 26.73 -7.99 -2.91
C GLY A 309 27.30 -8.96 -1.87
N GLU A 310 27.26 -8.51 -0.63
CA GLU A 310 27.59 -9.26 0.57
C GLU A 310 26.33 -9.46 1.41
N VAL A 311 26.07 -10.68 1.86
CA VAL A 311 24.81 -11.05 2.52
C VAL A 311 25.07 -11.73 3.85
N TYR A 312 24.56 -11.16 4.93
CA TYR A 312 24.28 -11.88 6.15
C TYR A 312 22.81 -12.34 6.10
N ALA A 313 22.56 -13.65 6.10
CA ALA A 313 21.22 -14.23 6.07
C ALA A 313 21.02 -15.19 7.25
N LYS A 314 19.90 -15.07 7.95
CA LYS A 314 19.55 -15.93 9.08
C LYS A 314 18.04 -16.07 9.22
N ASP A 315 17.55 -17.30 9.37
CA ASP A 315 16.13 -17.57 9.65
C ASP A 315 15.18 -16.95 8.60
N ASN A 316 15.57 -16.86 7.33
CA ASN A 316 14.62 -16.47 6.28
C ASN A 316 14.00 -17.74 5.68
N VAL A 317 12.68 -17.77 5.58
CA VAL A 317 11.94 -18.94 5.12
C VAL A 317 10.96 -18.53 4.03
N GLY A 318 10.67 -19.44 3.12
CA GLY A 318 9.60 -19.20 2.16
C GLY A 318 9.07 -20.48 1.57
N GLN A 319 7.90 -20.36 0.94
CA GLN A 319 7.21 -21.47 0.31
C GLN A 319 6.71 -21.08 -1.08
N ASP A 320 6.75 -22.03 -2.00
CA ASP A 320 6.15 -21.91 -3.32
C ASP A 320 4.62 -22.00 -3.26
N VAL A 321 3.94 -21.83 -4.40
CA VAL A 321 2.47 -21.95 -4.51
C VAL A 321 1.95 -23.31 -4.06
N GLY A 322 2.78 -24.36 -4.11
CA GLY A 322 2.44 -25.71 -3.65
C GLY A 322 2.82 -25.98 -2.20
N GLY A 323 3.23 -24.95 -1.43
CA GLY A 323 3.65 -25.07 -0.03
C GLY A 323 5.02 -25.68 0.17
N LYS A 324 5.84 -25.84 -0.88
CA LYS A 324 7.19 -26.42 -0.76
C LYS A 324 8.21 -25.34 -0.39
N PRO A 325 9.20 -25.64 0.46
CA PRO A 325 10.25 -24.69 0.78
C PRO A 325 10.99 -24.19 -0.46
N ILE A 326 11.30 -22.89 -0.50
CA ILE A 326 12.09 -22.26 -1.56
C ILE A 326 13.55 -22.06 -1.12
N THR A 327 14.43 -21.80 -2.09
CA THR A 327 15.81 -21.42 -1.81
C THR A 327 15.87 -20.10 -1.04
N GLU A 328 16.59 -20.07 0.09
CA GLU A 328 16.77 -18.86 0.90
C GLU A 328 17.61 -17.82 0.13
N VAL A 329 18.84 -18.16 -0.26
CA VAL A 329 19.76 -17.29 -0.97
C VAL A 329 20.17 -17.91 -2.29
N GLY A 330 19.98 -17.19 -3.40
CA GLY A 330 20.41 -17.57 -4.74
C GLY A 330 21.32 -16.52 -5.39
N GLY A 331 22.05 -16.93 -6.43
CA GLY A 331 22.95 -16.07 -7.22
C GLY A 331 24.41 -16.05 -6.75
N ASP A 332 24.75 -16.83 -5.72
CA ASP A 332 26.09 -16.99 -5.14
C ASP A 332 26.76 -15.69 -4.66
N PRO A 333 26.09 -14.87 -3.81
CA PRO A 333 26.73 -13.71 -3.20
C PRO A 333 27.79 -14.11 -2.18
N LYS A 334 28.61 -13.15 -1.73
CA LYS A 334 29.53 -13.39 -0.61
C LYS A 334 28.73 -13.48 0.69
N ILE A 335 28.70 -14.65 1.32
CA ILE A 335 28.00 -14.87 2.59
C ILE A 335 28.87 -14.41 3.77
N LEU A 336 28.29 -13.59 4.64
CA LEU A 336 28.92 -13.07 5.86
C LEU A 336 28.51 -13.92 7.07
N GLN A 337 29.44 -14.09 8.02
CA GLN A 337 29.18 -14.83 9.28
C GLN A 337 28.48 -13.97 10.34
N GLU A 338 28.65 -12.66 10.24
CA GLU A 338 28.05 -11.67 11.13
C GLU A 338 27.46 -10.52 10.31
N SER A 339 26.53 -9.80 10.93
CA SER A 339 25.90 -8.65 10.29
C SER A 339 26.92 -7.52 10.12
N PRO A 340 27.12 -6.96 8.90
CA PRO A 340 28.04 -5.84 8.68
C PRO A 340 27.58 -4.54 9.35
N PHE A 341 26.29 -4.42 9.64
CA PHE A 341 25.66 -3.33 10.39
C PHE A 341 24.36 -3.84 11.01
N TRP A 342 23.98 -3.34 12.19
CA TRP A 342 22.75 -3.74 12.87
C TRP A 342 22.24 -2.58 13.74
N PRO A 343 20.95 -2.21 13.67
CA PRO A 343 20.41 -1.19 14.54
C PRO A 343 20.48 -1.58 16.02
N GLU A 344 20.83 -0.62 16.87
CA GLU A 344 20.87 -0.85 18.31
C GLU A 344 19.50 -1.27 18.84
N GLY A 345 19.47 -2.30 19.69
CA GLY A 345 18.25 -2.77 20.33
C GLY A 345 17.29 -3.56 19.44
N LEU A 346 17.52 -3.66 18.12
CA LEU A 346 16.69 -4.45 17.22
C LEU A 346 16.80 -5.94 17.55
N LYS A 347 15.68 -6.55 17.93
CA LYS A 347 15.56 -7.98 18.23
C LYS A 347 14.58 -8.62 17.26
N PRO A 348 15.05 -9.48 16.34
CA PRO A 348 14.16 -10.16 15.42
C PRO A 348 13.30 -11.18 16.17
N ILE A 349 12.06 -11.35 15.75
CA ILE A 349 11.22 -12.48 16.16
C ILE A 349 11.52 -13.69 15.26
N PRO A 350 11.23 -14.93 15.70
CA PRO A 350 11.33 -16.11 14.85
C PRO A 350 10.48 -15.98 13.60
N SER A 351 10.97 -16.46 12.46
CA SER A 351 10.27 -16.40 11.17
C SER A 351 8.88 -17.03 11.20
N GLY A 352 8.65 -18.05 12.03
CA GLY A 352 7.34 -18.68 12.24
C GLY A 352 6.25 -17.74 12.80
N ASP A 353 6.64 -16.71 13.56
CA ASP A 353 5.71 -15.76 14.19
C ASP A 353 5.44 -14.53 13.30
N VAL A 354 6.22 -14.36 12.23
CA VAL A 354 6.20 -13.17 11.37
C VAL A 354 4.87 -12.97 10.64
N PRO A 355 4.24 -13.99 10.04
CA PRO A 355 2.98 -13.78 9.33
C PRO A 355 1.90 -13.19 10.23
N ASP A 356 1.70 -13.77 11.41
CA ASP A 356 0.72 -13.29 12.39
C ASP A 356 1.06 -11.87 12.88
N ALA A 357 2.34 -11.62 13.20
CA ALA A 357 2.78 -10.30 13.66
C ALA A 357 2.59 -9.23 12.58
N VAL A 358 2.99 -9.49 11.33
CA VAL A 358 2.88 -8.53 10.23
C VAL A 358 1.43 -8.31 9.82
N LEU A 359 0.66 -9.40 9.64
CA LEU A 359 -0.75 -9.30 9.26
C LEU A 359 -1.57 -8.59 10.34
N LYS A 360 -1.21 -8.71 11.61
CA LYS A 360 -1.88 -7.98 12.70
C LYS A 360 -1.54 -6.50 12.73
N ASN A 361 -0.28 -6.13 12.49
CA ASN A 361 0.22 -4.79 12.84
C ASN A 361 0.48 -3.87 11.63
N ALA A 362 0.73 -4.37 10.43
CA ALA A 362 1.16 -3.51 9.33
C ALA A 362 0.06 -2.54 8.83
N GLY A 363 0.47 -1.40 8.26
CA GLY A 363 -0.38 -0.47 7.51
C GLY A 363 -0.90 0.74 8.31
N ALA A 364 -1.69 1.58 7.65
CA ALA A 364 -2.09 2.88 8.18
C ALA A 364 -2.96 2.82 9.44
N PHE A 365 -3.86 1.85 9.57
CA PHE A 365 -4.78 1.76 10.71
C PHE A 365 -5.03 0.29 11.10
N PRO A 366 -4.02 -0.45 11.58
CA PRO A 366 -4.16 -1.86 11.92
C PRO A 366 -5.21 -2.11 13.02
N ALA A 367 -5.39 -1.15 13.94
CA ALA A 367 -6.38 -1.23 15.02
C ALA A 367 -7.83 -1.01 14.59
N GLN A 368 -8.08 -0.51 13.37
CA GLN A 368 -9.41 -0.24 12.83
C GLN A 368 -9.84 -1.25 11.74
N ARG A 369 -9.04 -2.30 11.49
CA ARG A 369 -9.41 -3.38 10.58
C ARG A 369 -10.69 -4.06 11.07
N ASP A 370 -11.69 -4.17 10.21
CA ASP A 370 -12.97 -4.75 10.60
C ASP A 370 -12.89 -6.29 10.68
N GLU A 371 -14.03 -6.94 10.93
CA GLU A 371 -14.05 -8.41 10.99
C GLU A 371 -13.81 -9.06 9.63
N ILE A 372 -14.21 -8.39 8.54
CA ILE A 372 -13.98 -8.85 7.17
C ILE A 372 -12.48 -8.84 6.86
N ASP A 373 -11.76 -7.77 7.22
CA ASP A 373 -10.30 -7.68 7.10
C ASP A 373 -9.59 -8.81 7.86
N ARG A 374 -10.11 -9.18 9.04
CA ARG A 374 -9.54 -10.25 9.88
C ARG A 374 -9.81 -11.64 9.31
N VAL A 375 -10.97 -11.86 8.69
CA VAL A 375 -11.30 -13.11 8.01
C VAL A 375 -10.53 -13.23 6.71
N ASN A 376 -10.48 -12.17 5.90
CA ASN A 376 -9.70 -12.13 4.66
C ASN A 376 -8.21 -12.38 4.89
N ALA A 377 -7.64 -11.91 6.01
CA ALA A 377 -6.25 -12.21 6.36
C ALA A 377 -5.99 -13.71 6.65
N ARG A 378 -7.03 -14.51 6.90
CA ARG A 378 -6.94 -15.94 7.20
C ARG A 378 -7.35 -16.84 6.03
N LEU A 379 -8.05 -16.30 5.05
CA LEU A 379 -8.51 -17.04 3.87
C LEU A 379 -7.54 -16.80 2.71
N ALA A 380 -7.02 -17.88 2.12
CA ALA A 380 -6.08 -17.79 1.00
C ALA A 380 -6.78 -17.69 -0.37
N ASP A 381 -7.95 -18.31 -0.52
CA ASP A 381 -8.58 -18.58 -1.82
C ASP A 381 -9.92 -17.84 -2.04
N ILE A 382 -10.46 -17.20 -1.00
CA ILE A 382 -11.79 -16.56 -1.02
C ILE A 382 -11.66 -15.17 -0.40
N ALA A 383 -12.17 -14.15 -1.10
CA ALA A 383 -12.34 -12.82 -0.56
C ALA A 383 -13.77 -12.64 -0.04
N VAL A 384 -13.90 -12.28 1.24
CA VAL A 384 -15.13 -11.82 1.86
C VAL A 384 -15.25 -10.32 1.58
N LEU A 385 -16.42 -9.91 1.07
CA LEU A 385 -16.71 -8.51 0.75
C LEU A 385 -17.85 -8.01 1.65
N ALA A 386 -17.77 -6.76 2.07
CA ALA A 386 -18.90 -6.08 2.71
C ALA A 386 -19.94 -5.77 1.63
N GLY A 387 -21.08 -6.46 1.67
CA GLY A 387 -22.10 -6.32 0.63
C GLY A 387 -23.51 -6.18 1.15
N ILE A 388 -24.42 -5.80 0.25
CA ILE A 388 -25.87 -5.81 0.49
C ILE A 388 -26.64 -6.10 -0.80
N GLU A 389 -27.76 -6.80 -0.68
CA GLU A 389 -28.83 -6.79 -1.67
C GLU A 389 -29.84 -5.70 -1.30
N VAL A 390 -30.05 -4.74 -2.20
CA VAL A 390 -30.82 -3.51 -1.99
C VAL A 390 -32.06 -3.53 -2.88
N ASP A 391 -33.20 -3.08 -2.34
CA ASP A 391 -34.46 -3.09 -3.08
C ASP A 391 -34.50 -1.96 -4.10
N VAL A 392 -34.85 -2.28 -5.34
CA VAL A 392 -35.26 -1.32 -6.35
C VAL A 392 -36.72 -0.95 -6.10
N LEU A 393 -36.98 0.29 -5.70
CA LEU A 393 -38.34 0.81 -5.45
C LEU A 393 -39.12 1.03 -6.76
N GLU A 394 -40.44 1.25 -6.67
CA GLU A 394 -41.33 1.36 -7.84
C GLU A 394 -40.92 2.48 -8.83
N ASP A 395 -40.30 3.55 -8.33
CA ASP A 395 -39.80 4.68 -9.12
C ASP A 395 -38.37 4.49 -9.64
N GLY A 396 -37.70 3.38 -9.29
CA GLY A 396 -36.33 3.06 -9.68
C GLY A 396 -35.26 3.59 -8.74
N THR A 397 -35.63 4.25 -7.64
CA THR A 397 -34.71 4.56 -6.55
C THR A 397 -34.37 3.31 -5.73
N LEU A 398 -33.31 3.38 -4.92
CA LEU A 398 -32.91 2.30 -4.01
C LEU A 398 -33.44 2.58 -2.60
N ASP A 399 -33.76 1.54 -1.84
CA ASP A 399 -34.31 1.67 -0.48
C ASP A 399 -33.27 2.10 0.58
N LEU A 400 -32.00 2.24 0.19
CA LEU A 400 -30.92 2.83 0.99
C LEU A 400 -30.31 4.07 0.33
N PRO A 401 -29.89 5.07 1.12
CA PRO A 401 -29.25 6.28 0.60
C PRO A 401 -27.83 5.98 0.09
N ASP A 402 -27.38 6.74 -0.92
CA ASP A 402 -26.03 6.63 -1.51
C ASP A 402 -24.90 6.68 -0.48
N SER A 403 -25.07 7.45 0.60
CA SER A 403 -24.08 7.54 1.68
C SER A 403 -23.87 6.23 2.44
N ALA A 404 -24.88 5.36 2.49
CA ALA A 404 -24.75 4.02 3.05
C ALA A 404 -24.13 3.06 2.02
N LEU A 405 -24.61 3.11 0.77
CA LEU A 405 -24.13 2.27 -0.32
C LEU A 405 -22.65 2.51 -0.66
N ALA A 406 -22.18 3.76 -0.57
CA ALA A 406 -20.80 4.15 -0.81
C ALA A 406 -19.79 3.52 0.16
N ARG A 407 -20.25 2.91 1.26
CA ARG A 407 -19.41 2.27 2.28
C ARG A 407 -19.22 0.77 2.06
N LEU A 408 -19.90 0.19 1.08
CA LEU A 408 -19.90 -1.25 0.81
C LEU A 408 -19.00 -1.57 -0.40
N ASP A 409 -18.39 -2.75 -0.39
CA ASP A 409 -17.56 -3.27 -1.48
C ASP A 409 -18.43 -3.69 -2.67
N ILE A 410 -19.62 -4.22 -2.41
CA ILE A 410 -20.54 -4.71 -3.43
C ILE A 410 -22.00 -4.37 -3.09
N VAL A 411 -22.72 -3.82 -4.08
CA VAL A 411 -24.15 -3.55 -3.99
C VAL A 411 -24.86 -4.32 -5.08
N ILE A 412 -25.81 -5.15 -4.69
CA ILE A 412 -26.62 -6.00 -5.55
C ILE A 412 -28.02 -5.40 -5.58
N ALA A 413 -28.50 -4.94 -6.73
CA ALA A 413 -29.84 -4.35 -6.85
C ALA A 413 -30.85 -5.43 -7.26
N ALA A 414 -32.02 -5.44 -6.63
CA ALA A 414 -33.03 -6.48 -6.84
C ALA A 414 -34.46 -5.92 -6.90
N VAL A 415 -35.33 -6.56 -7.69
CA VAL A 415 -36.78 -6.25 -7.67
C VAL A 415 -37.49 -7.27 -6.80
N HIS A 416 -38.03 -6.84 -5.66
CA HIS A 416 -38.79 -7.71 -4.76
C HIS A 416 -40.29 -7.42 -4.66
N SER A 417 -40.76 -6.43 -5.41
CA SER A 417 -42.17 -6.02 -5.37
C SER A 417 -42.64 -5.46 -6.71
N LYS A 418 -43.96 -5.33 -6.87
CA LYS A 418 -44.61 -4.73 -8.05
C LYS A 418 -44.22 -5.44 -9.36
N PHE A 419 -44.27 -6.77 -9.36
CA PHE A 419 -43.89 -7.60 -10.52
C PHE A 419 -44.81 -7.42 -11.75
N ASN A 420 -46.05 -6.92 -11.57
CA ASN A 420 -47.05 -6.80 -12.64
C ASN A 420 -47.10 -5.41 -13.28
N LEU A 421 -46.02 -4.63 -13.22
CA LEU A 421 -45.95 -3.34 -13.91
C LEU A 421 -45.93 -3.55 -15.44
N PRO A 422 -46.52 -2.63 -16.23
CA PRO A 422 -46.37 -2.69 -17.69
C PRO A 422 -44.91 -2.69 -18.11
N ARG A 423 -44.55 -3.45 -19.17
CA ARG A 423 -43.17 -3.59 -19.69
C ARG A 423 -42.33 -2.31 -19.66
N ALA A 424 -42.89 -1.22 -20.20
CA ALA A 424 -42.21 0.06 -20.28
C ALA A 424 -41.88 0.65 -18.89
N ARG A 425 -42.77 0.49 -17.91
CA ARG A 425 -42.60 0.96 -16.53
C ARG A 425 -41.59 0.10 -15.78
N GLN A 426 -41.69 -1.23 -15.90
CA GLN A 426 -40.75 -2.15 -15.26
C GLN A 426 -39.33 -1.98 -15.81
N THR A 427 -39.21 -1.81 -17.13
CA THR A 427 -37.92 -1.52 -17.77
C THR A 427 -37.35 -0.18 -17.28
N ALA A 428 -38.15 0.90 -17.26
CA ALA A 428 -37.69 2.20 -16.79
C ALA A 428 -37.21 2.18 -15.33
N ARG A 429 -37.92 1.46 -14.47
CA ARG A 429 -37.57 1.24 -13.05
C ARG A 429 -36.18 0.62 -12.91
N VAL A 430 -35.92 -0.49 -13.61
CA VAL A 430 -34.62 -1.18 -13.56
C VAL A 430 -33.51 -0.32 -14.17
N LEU A 431 -33.77 0.35 -15.30
CA LEU A 431 -32.78 1.22 -15.94
C LEU A 431 -32.37 2.40 -15.05
N ALA A 432 -33.30 2.95 -14.27
CA ALA A 432 -33.02 4.03 -13.31
C ALA A 432 -32.15 3.54 -12.14
N ALA A 433 -32.42 2.36 -11.59
CA ALA A 433 -31.58 1.76 -10.54
C ALA A 433 -30.15 1.52 -11.02
N LEU A 434 -29.99 1.06 -12.27
CA LEU A 434 -28.68 0.83 -12.89
C LEU A 434 -27.87 2.12 -13.14
N ASP A 435 -28.49 3.31 -13.02
CA ASP A 435 -27.76 4.58 -13.07
C ASP A 435 -27.09 4.95 -11.75
N ASN A 436 -27.38 4.24 -10.65
CA ASN A 436 -26.69 4.43 -9.39
C ASN A 436 -25.23 3.91 -9.49
N PRO A 437 -24.21 4.75 -9.17
CA PRO A 437 -22.80 4.38 -9.35
C PRO A 437 -22.32 3.26 -8.42
N HIS A 438 -23.07 2.97 -7.36
CA HIS A 438 -22.71 1.96 -6.36
C HIS A 438 -23.11 0.54 -6.76
N VAL A 439 -24.15 0.38 -7.59
CA VAL A 439 -24.62 -0.95 -8.04
C VAL A 439 -23.53 -1.67 -8.83
N LYS A 440 -23.36 -2.97 -8.56
CA LYS A 440 -22.39 -3.87 -9.23
C LYS A 440 -23.05 -5.09 -9.85
N ILE A 441 -24.15 -5.57 -9.28
CA ILE A 441 -24.91 -6.72 -9.79
C ILE A 441 -26.40 -6.36 -9.82
N LEU A 442 -27.10 -6.81 -10.86
CA LEU A 442 -28.56 -6.89 -10.88
C LEU A 442 -28.98 -8.34 -10.59
N ALA A 443 -29.54 -8.58 -9.40
CA ALA A 443 -30.01 -9.89 -8.96
C ALA A 443 -31.29 -10.28 -9.68
N HIS A 444 -31.43 -11.60 -9.93
CA HIS A 444 -32.56 -12.28 -10.56
C HIS A 444 -33.34 -11.37 -11.53
N PRO A 445 -32.76 -11.04 -12.70
CA PRO A 445 -33.27 -9.99 -13.59
C PRO A 445 -34.68 -10.24 -14.17
N LEU A 446 -35.21 -11.45 -14.07
CA LEU A 446 -36.60 -11.77 -14.43
C LEU A 446 -37.52 -11.82 -13.21
N GLY A 447 -36.95 -11.89 -12.00
CA GLY A 447 -37.63 -12.01 -10.72
C GLY A 447 -38.51 -13.24 -10.61
N ARG A 448 -38.28 -14.27 -11.42
CA ARG A 448 -39.12 -15.47 -11.47
C ARG A 448 -38.91 -16.37 -10.25
N LEU A 449 -39.91 -17.19 -9.98
CA LEU A 449 -39.81 -18.38 -9.12
C LEU A 449 -40.50 -19.53 -9.85
N ILE A 450 -39.79 -20.62 -10.09
CA ILE A 450 -40.31 -21.80 -10.78
C ILE A 450 -41.54 -22.32 -10.04
N ASP A 451 -42.60 -22.62 -10.79
CA ASP A 451 -43.92 -23.05 -10.32
C ASP A 451 -44.67 -22.09 -9.36
N GLN A 452 -44.12 -20.91 -9.05
CA GLN A 452 -44.72 -19.96 -8.11
C GLN A 452 -44.95 -18.56 -8.71
N ARG A 453 -44.02 -18.07 -9.54
CA ARG A 453 -44.06 -16.71 -10.09
C ARG A 453 -43.43 -16.66 -11.47
N ASP A 454 -44.25 -16.34 -12.46
CA ASP A 454 -43.77 -16.07 -13.81
C ASP A 454 -42.79 -14.88 -13.84
N PRO A 455 -41.84 -14.84 -14.80
CA PRO A 455 -41.04 -13.66 -15.09
C PRO A 455 -41.89 -12.40 -15.23
N TYR A 456 -41.45 -11.28 -14.65
CA TYR A 456 -42.09 -10.00 -14.95
C TYR A 456 -41.78 -9.54 -16.38
N ASP A 457 -42.71 -8.82 -17.01
CA ASP A 457 -42.52 -8.34 -18.39
C ASP A 457 -41.48 -7.20 -18.41
N ILE A 458 -40.31 -7.46 -19.00
CA ILE A 458 -39.19 -6.51 -19.05
C ILE A 458 -38.43 -6.60 -20.38
N ASP A 459 -37.87 -5.46 -20.80
CA ASP A 459 -36.96 -5.39 -21.95
C ASP A 459 -35.53 -5.77 -21.56
N MET A 460 -35.25 -7.08 -21.62
CA MET A 460 -33.93 -7.61 -21.30
C MET A 460 -32.82 -7.08 -22.20
N LEU A 461 -33.09 -6.77 -23.47
CA LEU A 461 -32.06 -6.21 -24.35
C LEU A 461 -31.64 -4.82 -23.89
N ALA A 462 -32.61 -3.98 -23.50
CA ALA A 462 -32.34 -2.66 -22.93
C ALA A 462 -31.57 -2.77 -21.61
N VAL A 463 -31.98 -3.67 -20.72
CA VAL A 463 -31.31 -3.91 -19.42
C VAL A 463 -29.88 -4.39 -19.63
N ILE A 464 -29.64 -5.39 -20.46
CA ILE A 464 -28.31 -5.94 -20.76
C ILE A 464 -27.37 -4.84 -21.30
N ARG A 465 -27.84 -4.03 -22.24
CA ARG A 465 -27.05 -2.92 -22.79
C ARG A 465 -26.72 -1.86 -21.74
N LYS A 466 -27.66 -1.59 -20.84
CA LYS A 466 -27.44 -0.66 -19.72
C LYS A 466 -26.40 -1.21 -18.74
N CYS A 467 -26.52 -2.49 -18.37
CA CYS A 467 -25.55 -3.19 -17.52
C CYS A 467 -24.14 -3.11 -18.11
N LYS A 468 -23.98 -3.41 -19.40
CA LYS A 468 -22.70 -3.22 -20.13
C LYS A 468 -22.19 -1.78 -20.01
N ALA A 469 -23.03 -0.80 -20.32
CA ALA A 469 -22.64 0.61 -20.33
C ALA A 469 -22.21 1.12 -18.94
N ARG A 470 -22.80 0.57 -17.88
CA ARG A 470 -22.54 0.95 -16.48
C ARG A 470 -21.52 0.07 -15.77
N GLY A 471 -21.10 -1.03 -16.40
CA GLY A 471 -20.20 -2.01 -15.80
C GLY A 471 -20.85 -2.86 -14.72
N VAL A 472 -22.18 -3.02 -14.76
CA VAL A 472 -22.97 -3.87 -13.86
C VAL A 472 -23.07 -5.27 -14.45
N ALA A 473 -22.92 -6.31 -13.63
CA ALA A 473 -23.14 -7.70 -14.03
C ALA A 473 -24.62 -8.09 -13.88
N LEU A 474 -25.10 -9.02 -14.71
CA LEU A 474 -26.40 -9.67 -14.50
C LEU A 474 -26.19 -10.97 -13.72
N GLU A 475 -27.03 -11.22 -12.72
CA GLU A 475 -26.98 -12.46 -11.95
C GLU A 475 -27.46 -13.66 -12.77
N VAL A 476 -26.76 -14.77 -12.59
CA VAL A 476 -27.13 -16.14 -12.94
C VAL A 476 -27.28 -16.89 -11.63
N ASN A 477 -28.48 -16.76 -11.08
CA ASN A 477 -28.92 -17.27 -9.80
C ASN A 477 -29.12 -18.79 -9.90
N ALA A 478 -28.22 -19.52 -9.25
CA ALA A 478 -28.21 -20.98 -9.22
C ALA A 478 -29.22 -21.56 -8.22
N HIS A 479 -29.99 -20.74 -7.50
CA HIS A 479 -30.99 -21.24 -6.58
C HIS A 479 -32.06 -22.06 -7.34
N PRO A 480 -32.35 -23.32 -6.95
CA PRO A 480 -33.23 -24.22 -7.70
C PRO A 480 -34.64 -23.65 -7.95
N ASP A 481 -35.14 -22.86 -7.00
CA ASP A 481 -36.46 -22.21 -7.14
C ASP A 481 -36.46 -21.05 -8.15
N ARG A 482 -35.30 -20.57 -8.61
CA ARG A 482 -35.18 -19.42 -9.51
C ARG A 482 -34.59 -19.80 -10.87
N LEU A 483 -33.39 -20.39 -10.84
CA LEU A 483 -32.53 -20.65 -12.01
C LEU A 483 -32.46 -19.46 -12.97
N ASP A 484 -32.38 -18.24 -12.44
CA ASP A 484 -32.50 -16.99 -13.20
C ASP A 484 -31.14 -16.28 -13.28
N LEU A 485 -30.46 -16.15 -14.41
CA LEU A 485 -30.96 -15.87 -15.73
C LEU A 485 -31.03 -17.10 -16.66
N THR A 486 -32.05 -17.16 -17.52
CA THR A 486 -32.16 -18.24 -18.53
C THR A 486 -30.99 -18.23 -19.52
N ASP A 487 -30.65 -19.40 -20.06
CA ASP A 487 -29.64 -19.60 -21.10
C ASP A 487 -29.78 -18.67 -22.32
N VAL A 488 -31.00 -18.39 -22.76
CA VAL A 488 -31.31 -17.45 -23.85
C VAL A 488 -30.77 -16.05 -23.55
N TYR A 489 -31.02 -15.54 -22.35
CA TYR A 489 -30.55 -14.21 -21.95
C TYR A 489 -29.08 -14.22 -21.55
N CYS A 490 -28.54 -15.33 -21.05
CA CYS A 490 -27.09 -15.49 -20.88
C CYS A 490 -26.36 -15.42 -22.23
N ARG A 491 -26.91 -16.03 -23.29
CA ARG A 491 -26.39 -15.90 -24.65
C ARG A 491 -26.48 -14.45 -25.14
N MET A 492 -27.62 -13.80 -24.96
CA MET A 492 -27.81 -12.40 -25.33
C MET A 492 -26.82 -11.47 -24.60
N ALA A 493 -26.61 -11.67 -23.30
CA ALA A 493 -25.65 -10.92 -22.51
C ALA A 493 -24.22 -11.08 -23.03
N LYS A 494 -23.83 -12.32 -23.36
CA LYS A 494 -22.53 -12.61 -23.99
C LYS A 494 -22.38 -11.90 -25.34
N ASP A 495 -23.38 -11.97 -26.20
CA ASP A 495 -23.34 -11.38 -27.55
C ASP A 495 -23.28 -9.84 -27.51
N GLU A 496 -23.97 -9.22 -26.54
CA GLU A 496 -23.89 -7.78 -26.29
C GLU A 496 -22.61 -7.38 -25.52
N GLY A 497 -21.89 -8.34 -24.91
CA GLY A 497 -20.66 -8.10 -24.15
C GLY A 497 -20.89 -7.60 -22.71
N ALA A 498 -22.04 -7.91 -22.12
CA ALA A 498 -22.30 -7.70 -20.70
C ALA A 498 -21.67 -8.83 -19.85
N ARG A 499 -21.40 -8.54 -18.58
CA ARG A 499 -20.85 -9.52 -17.62
C ARG A 499 -21.99 -10.30 -16.96
N LEU A 500 -21.71 -11.55 -16.62
CA LEU A 500 -22.57 -12.40 -15.79
C LEU A 500 -21.88 -12.63 -14.44
N ALA A 501 -22.66 -12.70 -13.37
CA ALA A 501 -22.23 -13.12 -12.04
C ALA A 501 -23.00 -14.39 -11.68
N ILE A 502 -22.32 -15.47 -11.32
CA ILE A 502 -22.97 -16.73 -10.91
C ILE A 502 -22.87 -16.80 -9.38
N ASP A 503 -24.01 -17.01 -8.72
CA ASP A 503 -24.08 -17.22 -7.27
C ASP A 503 -25.27 -18.13 -6.92
N SER A 504 -25.37 -18.52 -5.66
CA SER A 504 -26.39 -19.45 -5.17
C SER A 504 -27.61 -18.78 -4.51
N ASP A 505 -27.62 -17.45 -4.34
CA ASP A 505 -28.65 -16.72 -3.57
C ASP A 505 -28.91 -17.36 -2.19
N ALA A 506 -27.82 -17.73 -1.50
CA ALA A 506 -27.88 -18.55 -0.30
C ALA A 506 -28.35 -17.74 0.94
N HIS A 507 -29.42 -18.22 1.56
CA HIS A 507 -29.99 -17.79 2.84
C HIS A 507 -29.68 -18.77 3.98
N SER A 508 -29.08 -19.92 3.66
CA SER A 508 -28.53 -20.87 4.63
C SER A 508 -27.20 -21.46 4.16
N VAL A 509 -26.43 -22.03 5.09
CA VAL A 509 -25.09 -22.57 4.78
C VAL A 509 -25.09 -23.72 3.77
N HIS A 510 -26.21 -24.44 3.65
CA HIS A 510 -26.35 -25.57 2.73
C HIS A 510 -26.69 -25.11 1.30
N GLU A 511 -27.24 -23.91 1.14
CA GLU A 511 -27.64 -23.40 -0.17
C GLU A 511 -26.45 -22.98 -1.02
N PHE A 512 -25.25 -22.81 -0.44
CA PHE A 512 -24.03 -22.60 -1.23
C PHE A 512 -23.77 -23.74 -2.23
N ASP A 513 -24.14 -24.98 -1.86
CA ASP A 513 -23.99 -26.15 -2.74
C ASP A 513 -24.85 -26.05 -4.02
N ASN A 514 -25.85 -25.16 -4.05
CA ASN A 514 -26.67 -24.93 -5.23
C ASN A 514 -25.90 -24.31 -6.40
N LEU A 515 -24.68 -23.78 -6.18
CA LEU A 515 -23.81 -23.22 -7.23
C LEU A 515 -23.63 -24.17 -8.43
N VAL A 516 -23.76 -25.49 -8.23
CA VAL A 516 -23.68 -26.50 -9.29
C VAL A 516 -24.76 -26.37 -10.37
N HIS A 517 -25.82 -25.59 -10.11
CA HIS A 517 -26.93 -25.37 -11.05
C HIS A 517 -26.77 -24.10 -11.92
N GLY A 518 -25.77 -23.27 -11.63
CA GLY A 518 -25.51 -21.98 -12.30
C GLY A 518 -24.65 -22.04 -13.56
#